data_AF-A0A3C0MHJ9-F1
#
_entry.id   AF-A0A3C0MHJ9-F1
#
_cell.length_a   1.000
_cell.length_b   1.000
_cell.length_c   1.000
_cell.angle_alpha   90.00
_cell.angle_beta   90.00
_cell.angle_gamma   90.00
#
_symmetry.space_group_name_H-M   'P 1'
#
loop_
_entity.id
_entity.type
_entity.pdbx_description
1 polymer ?
#
loop_
_entity_poly.entity_id
_entity_poly.type
_entity_poly.pdbx_seq_one_letter_code
_entity_poly.pdbx_strand_id
1 'polypeptide(L)'
;MQVNAATHAAAIQPGAARAVPDKVKTAAQEFEAVLIGQMLEPMWAGLDTKGPFGGGTGETIFRSLMIQEIGRNLSQTGGIGLSDEIARTLTQAQEGRAK
;
A
#
# COMPACT_ATOMS: atom_id res chain seq x y z
N MET A 1 57.98 23.41 6.78
CA MET A 1 57.60 22.30 7.68
C MET A 1 56.32 22.71 8.38
N GLN A 2 55.33 21.81 8.45
CA GLN A 2 53.98 21.91 9.06
C GLN A 2 52.90 22.66 8.26
N VAL A 3 51.67 22.16 8.05
CA VAL A 3 51.07 20.81 7.95
C VAL A 3 49.73 20.99 7.23
N ASN A 4 49.30 19.93 6.54
CA ASN A 4 48.10 19.80 5.71
C ASN A 4 46.79 19.80 6.53
N ALA A 5 45.69 20.35 5.99
CA ALA A 5 44.34 19.86 6.29
C ALA A 5 43.34 20.33 5.22
N ALA A 6 43.15 19.48 4.21
CA ALA A 6 41.99 19.55 3.32
C ALA A 6 40.72 19.30 4.13
N THR A 7 40.01 20.37 4.48
CA THR A 7 38.66 20.27 5.03
C THR A 7 37.70 20.23 3.84
N HIS A 8 37.35 19.02 3.38
CA HIS A 8 36.14 18.85 2.60
C HIS A 8 34.97 19.21 3.51
N ALA A 9 34.45 20.43 3.34
CA ALA A 9 33.16 20.80 3.90
C ALA A 9 32.09 19.95 3.20
N ALA A 10 31.79 18.79 3.78
CA ALA A 10 30.62 18.02 3.43
C ALA A 10 29.41 18.93 3.68
N ALA A 11 28.81 19.42 2.60
CA ALA A 11 27.56 20.14 2.65
C ALA A 11 26.51 19.22 3.30
N ILE A 12 26.09 19.57 4.52
CA ILE A 12 24.89 19.00 5.13
C ILE A 12 23.74 19.54 4.29
N GLN A 13 23.26 18.75 3.34
CA GLN A 13 22.03 19.06 2.62
C GLN A 13 20.85 18.91 3.59
N PRO A 14 20.12 19.99 3.91
CA PRO A 14 18.91 19.88 4.71
C PRO A 14 17.84 19.15 3.88
N GLY A 15 17.45 17.96 4.33
CA GLY A 15 16.19 17.33 3.92
C GLY A 15 16.19 16.65 2.55
N ALA A 16 17.21 15.84 2.21
CA ALA A 16 16.96 14.77 1.25
C ALA A 16 15.90 13.85 1.85
N ALA A 17 14.64 14.00 1.42
CA ALA A 17 13.56 13.10 1.80
C ALA A 17 14.07 11.67 1.58
N ARG A 18 14.26 10.93 2.67
CA ARG A 18 14.81 9.58 2.60
C ARG A 18 13.86 8.78 1.71
N ALA A 19 14.39 8.27 0.60
CA ALA A 19 13.57 7.56 -0.36
C ALA A 19 12.84 6.42 0.35
N VAL A 20 11.51 6.37 0.21
CA VAL A 20 10.70 5.30 0.78
C VAL A 20 11.23 3.97 0.22
N PRO A 21 11.60 3.00 1.07
CA PRO A 21 12.09 1.71 0.61
C PRO A 21 11.04 1.02 -0.26
N ASP A 22 11.46 0.35 -1.35
CA ASP A 22 10.50 -0.27 -2.28
C ASP A 22 9.62 -1.32 -1.60
N LYS A 23 10.15 -2.05 -0.61
CA LYS A 23 9.35 -2.97 0.23
C LYS A 23 8.21 -2.28 0.97
N VAL A 24 8.42 -1.03 1.41
CA VAL A 24 7.39 -0.24 2.10
C VAL A 24 6.34 0.25 1.10
N LYS A 25 6.75 0.64 -0.11
CA LYS A 25 5.80 0.98 -1.19
C LYS A 25 4.93 -0.22 -1.56
N THR A 26 5.53 -1.39 -1.76
CA THR A 26 4.79 -2.63 -2.06
C THR A 26 3.82 -2.98 -0.95
N ALA A 27 4.25 -2.94 0.31
CA ALA A 27 3.36 -3.22 1.44
C ALA A 27 2.21 -2.21 1.55
N ALA A 28 2.47 -0.93 1.27
CA ALA A 28 1.45 0.11 1.25
C ALA A 28 0.42 -0.12 0.11
N GLN A 29 0.91 -0.51 -1.06
CA GLN A 29 0.08 -0.86 -2.21
C GLN A 29 -0.80 -2.09 -1.97
N GLU A 30 -0.25 -3.13 -1.34
CA GLU A 30 -1.00 -4.32 -0.93
C GLU A 30 -2.06 -3.98 0.12
N PHE A 31 -1.75 -3.10 1.06
CA PHE A 31 -2.72 -2.62 2.04
C PHE A 31 -3.85 -1.85 1.36
N GLU A 32 -3.53 -0.94 0.43
CA GLU A 32 -4.54 -0.21 -0.35
C GLU A 32 -5.42 -1.18 -1.15
N ALA A 33 -4.86 -2.25 -1.73
CA ALA A 33 -5.63 -3.25 -2.45
C ALA A 33 -6.67 -3.95 -1.55
N VAL A 34 -6.29 -4.31 -0.32
CA VAL A 34 -7.21 -4.92 0.66
C VAL A 34 -8.30 -3.92 1.06
N LEU A 35 -7.93 -2.67 1.30
CA LEU A 35 -8.90 -1.62 1.64
C LEU A 35 -9.90 -1.39 0.52
N ILE A 36 -9.44 -1.28 -0.73
CA ILE A 36 -10.31 -1.16 -1.90
C ILE A 36 -11.25 -2.37 -1.97
N GLY A 37 -10.73 -3.59 -1.76
CA GLY A 37 -11.55 -4.80 -1.69
C GLY A 37 -12.69 -4.70 -0.67
N GLN A 38 -12.40 -4.23 0.55
CA GLN A 38 -13.40 -4.02 1.60
C GLN A 38 -14.43 -2.94 1.23
N MET A 39 -13.99 -1.85 0.60
CA MET A 39 -14.89 -0.78 0.14
C MET A 39 -15.82 -1.23 -0.99
N LEU A 40 -15.40 -2.25 -1.75
CA LEU A 40 -16.17 -2.84 -2.82
C LEU A 40 -17.27 -3.77 -2.28
N GLU A 41 -17.05 -4.49 -1.18
CA GLU A 41 -18.01 -5.47 -0.61
C GLU A 41 -19.49 -5.04 -0.62
N PRO A 42 -19.86 -3.81 -0.22
CA PRO A 42 -21.26 -3.37 -0.19
C PRO A 42 -21.97 -3.38 -1.55
N MET A 43 -21.24 -3.20 -2.66
CA MET A 43 -21.84 -3.23 -4.01
C MET A 43 -22.40 -4.62 -4.36
N TRP A 44 -21.92 -5.69 -3.71
CA TRP A 44 -22.41 -7.05 -3.91
C TRP A 44 -23.33 -7.55 -2.80
N ALA A 45 -23.39 -6.86 -1.65
CA ALA A 45 -24.27 -7.21 -0.55
C ALA A 45 -25.77 -7.11 -0.91
N GLY A 46 -26.12 -6.27 -1.90
CA GLY A 46 -27.48 -6.09 -2.40
C GLY A 46 -27.85 -6.94 -3.62
N LEU A 47 -26.92 -7.73 -4.16
CA LEU A 47 -27.22 -8.61 -5.29
C LEU A 47 -27.93 -9.86 -4.75
N ASP A 48 -29.25 -9.89 -4.92
CA ASP A 48 -30.09 -11.02 -4.53
C ASP A 48 -29.63 -12.28 -5.28
N THR A 49 -29.05 -13.23 -4.57
CA THR A 49 -28.59 -14.51 -5.11
C THR A 49 -29.72 -15.52 -5.30
N LYS A 50 -30.98 -15.08 -5.29
CA LYS A 50 -32.20 -15.90 -5.22
C LYS A 50 -32.59 -16.58 -6.55
N GLY A 51 -31.63 -16.80 -7.44
CA GLY A 51 -31.84 -17.58 -8.66
C GLY A 51 -31.58 -19.08 -8.42
N PRO A 52 -32.09 -19.99 -9.27
CA PRO A 52 -31.84 -21.43 -9.18
C PRO A 52 -30.35 -21.84 -9.21
N PHE A 53 -29.47 -20.91 -9.63
CA PHE A 53 -28.02 -21.07 -9.73
C PHE A 53 -27.24 -20.08 -8.85
N GLY A 54 -27.91 -19.31 -7.99
CA GLY A 54 -27.29 -18.33 -7.11
C GLY A 54 -27.35 -18.74 -5.63
N GLY A 55 -26.40 -18.25 -4.84
CA GLY A 55 -26.51 -18.20 -3.39
C GLY A 55 -25.87 -19.38 -2.65
N GLY A 56 -24.80 -19.95 -3.20
CA GLY A 56 -24.05 -21.04 -2.58
C GLY A 56 -22.65 -20.64 -2.08
N THR A 57 -22.06 -21.48 -1.21
CA THR A 57 -20.70 -21.31 -0.68
C THR A 57 -19.64 -21.13 -1.78
N GLY A 58 -19.79 -21.83 -2.92
CA GLY A 58 -18.89 -21.71 -4.06
C GLY A 58 -18.95 -20.32 -4.71
N GLU A 59 -20.14 -19.74 -4.84
CA GLU A 59 -20.30 -18.37 -5.34
C GLU A 59 -19.72 -17.35 -4.36
N THR A 60 -19.91 -17.54 -3.06
CA THR A 60 -19.33 -16.68 -2.03
C THR A 60 -17.81 -16.66 -2.11
N ILE A 61 -17.17 -17.83 -2.17
CA ILE A 61 -15.70 -17.93 -2.30
C ILE A 61 -15.23 -17.29 -3.61
N PHE A 62 -15.88 -17.61 -4.73
CA PHE A 62 -15.53 -17.04 -6.02
C PHE A 62 -15.64 -15.51 -6.02
N ARG A 63 -16.71 -14.98 -5.42
CA ARG A 63 -16.91 -13.54 -5.28
C ARG A 63 -15.82 -12.89 -4.43
N SER A 64 -15.44 -13.50 -3.30
CA SER A 64 -14.34 -12.99 -2.47
C SER A 64 -13.03 -12.92 -3.25
N LEU A 65 -12.69 -13.97 -4.01
CA LEU A 65 -11.48 -13.98 -4.85
C LEU A 65 -11.54 -12.91 -5.96
N MET A 66 -12.70 -12.75 -6.59
CA MET A 66 -12.92 -11.73 -7.61
C MET A 66 -12.73 -10.31 -7.05
N ILE A 67 -13.32 -10.02 -5.88
CA ILE A 67 -13.19 -8.71 -5.23
C ILE A 67 -11.73 -8.42 -4.87
N GLN A 68 -10.99 -9.42 -4.37
CA GLN A 68 -9.57 -9.29 -4.07
C GLN A 68 -8.75 -8.93 -5.32
N GLU A 69 -8.99 -9.59 -6.45
CA GLU A 69 -8.27 -9.30 -7.70
C GLU A 69 -8.65 -7.94 -8.28
N ILE A 70 -9.92 -7.53 -8.18
CA ILE A 70 -10.34 -6.17 -8.54
C ILE A 70 -9.59 -5.14 -7.68
N GLY A 71 -9.55 -5.32 -6.36
CA GLY A 71 -8.81 -4.44 -5.45
C GLY A 71 -7.32 -4.34 -5.78
N ARG A 72 -6.69 -5.48 -6.10
CA ARG A 72 -5.28 -5.54 -6.55
C ARG A 72 -5.07 -4.78 -7.86
N ASN A 73 -5.93 -5.00 -8.86
CA ASN A 73 -5.82 -4.32 -10.16
C ASN A 73 -6.01 -2.81 -10.04
N LEU A 74 -6.99 -2.36 -9.23
CA LEU A 74 -7.19 -0.94 -8.98
C LEU A 74 -5.96 -0.33 -8.29
N SER A 75 -5.45 -0.95 -7.23
CA SER A 75 -4.24 -0.50 -6.54
C SER A 75 -3.00 -0.45 -7.46
N GLN A 76 -2.91 -1.31 -8.46
CA GLN A 76 -1.82 -1.29 -9.46
C GLN A 76 -1.95 -0.21 -10.53
N THR A 77 -3.18 0.21 -10.86
CA THR A 77 -3.45 1.15 -11.96
C THR A 77 -3.65 2.60 -11.51
N GLY A 78 -3.42 2.88 -10.23
CA GLY A 78 -3.49 4.24 -9.65
C GLY A 78 -4.22 4.31 -8.31
N GLY A 79 -4.98 3.27 -7.96
CA GLY A 79 -5.62 3.12 -6.66
C GLY A 79 -6.56 4.27 -6.32
N ILE A 80 -6.67 4.55 -5.02
CA ILE A 80 -7.36 5.74 -4.49
C ILE A 80 -6.36 6.78 -3.96
N GLY A 81 -5.06 6.54 -4.13
CA GLY A 81 -3.96 7.43 -3.75
C GLY A 81 -3.53 7.30 -2.29
N LEU A 82 -3.96 6.25 -1.57
CA LEU A 82 -3.65 6.08 -0.15
C LEU A 82 -2.27 5.44 0.07
N SER A 83 -1.77 4.70 -0.93
CA SER A 83 -0.48 4.00 -0.86
C SER A 83 0.69 4.91 -0.46
N ASP A 84 0.76 6.13 -0.97
CA ASP A 84 1.86 7.05 -0.66
C ASP A 84 1.85 7.50 0.80
N GLU A 85 0.67 7.80 1.34
CA GLU A 85 0.52 8.25 2.73
C GLU A 85 0.77 7.10 3.72
N ILE A 86 0.29 5.89 3.38
CA ILE A 86 0.60 4.68 4.13
C ILE A 86 2.10 4.43 4.13
N ALA A 87 2.77 4.56 2.99
CA ALA A 87 4.20 4.31 2.89
C ALA A 87 5.03 5.29 3.73
N ARG A 88 4.62 6.56 3.80
CA ARG A 88 5.20 7.55 4.72
C ARG A 88 5.00 7.17 6.17
N THR A 89 3.77 6.81 6.55
CA THR A 89 3.41 6.42 7.93
C THR A 89 4.18 5.17 8.36
N LEU A 90 4.25 4.15 7.49
CA LEU A 90 5.00 2.92 7.74
C LEU A 90 6.49 3.21 7.91
N THR A 91 7.07 4.09 7.09
CA THR A 91 8.49 4.48 7.22
C THR A 91 8.75 5.14 8.58
N GLN A 92 7.91 6.10 8.98
CA GLN A 92 8.02 6.76 10.29
C GLN A 92 7.89 5.77 11.46
N ALA A 93 6.94 4.83 11.37
CA ALA A 93 6.74 3.81 12.39
C ALA A 93 7.93 2.85 12.54
N GLN A 94 8.63 2.53 11.44
CA GLN A 94 9.84 1.71 11.47
C GLN A 94 11.03 2.48 12.06
N GLU A 95 11.18 3.76 11.72
CA GLU A 95 12.25 4.61 12.28
C GLU A 95 12.08 4.85 13.79
N GLY A 96 10.85 4.96 14.28
CA GLY A 96 10.54 5.08 15.71
C GLY A 96 10.81 3.80 16.51
N ARG A 97 10.78 2.62 15.88
CA ARG A 97 11.12 1.32 16.51
C ARG A 97 12.61 1.00 16.50
N ALA A 98 13.40 1.67 15.65
CA ALA A 98 14.84 1.47 15.53
C ALA A 98 15.66 2.33 16.52
N LYS A 99 15.00 3.06 17.42
CA LYS A 99 15.59 3.78 18.56
C LYS A 99 15.26 3.05 19.85
#